data_AF-A0A7C6F4I4-F1
#
_entry.id   AF-A0A7C6F4I4-F1
#
_cell.length_a   1.000
_cell.length_b   1.000
_cell.length_c   1.000
_cell.angle_alpha   90.00
_cell.angle_beta   90.00
_cell.angle_gamma   90.00
#
_symmetry.space_group_name_H-M   'P 1'
#
loop_
_entity.id
_entity.type
_entity.pdbx_description
1 polymer ?
#
loop_
_entity_poly.entity_id
_entity_poly.type
_entity_poly.pdbx_seq_one_letter_code
_entity_poly.pdbx_strand_id
1 'polypeptide(L)'
;MIRFSLAAIGLSLAFVSATLLAAETSWTVISSRHGDLETPNSGDQQTCLVVADFDKDGLVDFAVGERTTVPSVVWYRWTGQKWQRRIIDNSPLRPEAGGVAADVD
;
A
#
# COMPACT_ATOMS: atom_id res chain seq x y z
N MET A 1 39.84 -52.76 -40.62
CA MET A 1 40.55 -51.87 -39.69
C MET A 1 39.66 -50.67 -39.42
N ILE A 2 39.20 -50.56 -38.17
CA ILE A 2 38.19 -49.59 -37.72
C ILE A 2 38.88 -48.25 -37.45
N ARG A 3 38.41 -47.16 -38.05
CA ARG A 3 38.87 -45.80 -37.73
C ARG A 3 37.84 -45.15 -36.78
N PHE A 4 38.18 -45.04 -35.51
CA PHE A 4 37.54 -44.11 -34.57
C PHE A 4 38.47 -42.92 -34.39
N SER A 5 38.01 -41.69 -34.58
CA SER A 5 38.53 -40.55 -33.81
C SER A 5 37.61 -39.32 -33.86
N LEU A 6 37.07 -39.05 -32.67
CA LEU A 6 36.68 -37.78 -32.06
C LEU A 6 35.74 -36.83 -32.81
N ALA A 7 34.45 -36.94 -32.48
CA ALA A 7 33.57 -35.77 -32.44
C ALA A 7 33.84 -34.99 -31.15
N ALA A 8 34.46 -33.82 -31.26
CA ALA A 8 34.57 -32.88 -30.16
C ALA A 8 33.20 -32.23 -29.90
N ILE A 9 32.54 -32.64 -28.82
CA ILE A 9 31.31 -31.97 -28.35
C ILE A 9 31.77 -30.75 -27.55
N GLY A 10 31.80 -29.60 -28.22
CA GLY A 10 31.99 -28.31 -27.55
C GLY A 10 30.76 -27.98 -26.72
N LEU A 11 30.87 -28.08 -25.39
CA LEU A 11 29.86 -27.60 -24.45
C LEU A 11 30.05 -26.08 -24.30
N SER A 12 29.32 -25.29 -25.08
CA SER A 12 29.24 -23.84 -24.90
C SER A 12 28.37 -23.52 -23.68
N LEU A 13 29.01 -23.20 -22.55
CA LEU A 13 28.34 -22.54 -21.42
C LEU A 13 27.97 -21.12 -21.86
N ALA A 14 26.69 -20.89 -22.16
CA ALA A 14 26.17 -19.54 -22.33
C ALA A 14 26.05 -18.89 -20.93
N PHE A 15 26.96 -17.99 -20.60
CA PHE A 15 26.79 -17.07 -19.47
C PHE A 15 25.67 -16.08 -19.84
N VAL A 16 24.44 -16.38 -19.43
CA VAL A 16 23.35 -15.39 -19.44
C VAL A 16 23.61 -14.43 -18.29
N SER A 17 24.22 -13.29 -18.59
CA SER A 17 24.32 -12.19 -17.64
C SER A 17 22.94 -11.56 -17.50
N ALA A 18 22.21 -11.94 -16.45
CA ALA A 18 20.95 -11.30 -16.10
C ALA A 18 21.27 -9.93 -15.48
N THR A 19 21.27 -8.88 -16.29
CA THR A 19 21.24 -7.51 -15.78
C THR A 19 19.89 -7.28 -15.10
N LEU A 20 19.87 -7.28 -13.77
CA LEU A 20 18.76 -6.72 -13.01
C LEU A 20 18.70 -5.22 -13.29
N LEU A 21 17.80 -4.82 -14.19
CA LEU A 21 17.36 -3.44 -14.25
C LEU A 21 16.55 -3.20 -12.98
N ALA A 22 17.07 -2.36 -12.08
CA ALA A 22 16.26 -1.82 -11.01
C ALA A 22 15.10 -1.07 -11.66
N ALA A 23 13.88 -1.56 -11.49
CA ALA A 23 12.70 -0.87 -11.99
C ALA A 23 12.67 0.52 -11.35
N GLU A 24 12.61 1.56 -12.18
CA GLU A 24 12.45 2.92 -11.70
C GLU A 24 11.14 2.99 -10.92
N THR A 25 11.21 3.45 -9.67
CA THR A 25 10.01 3.57 -8.82
C THR A 25 9.24 4.80 -9.25
N SER A 26 8.09 4.61 -9.88
CA SER A 26 7.15 5.69 -10.16
C SER A 26 6.17 5.85 -8.99
N TRP A 27 5.97 7.10 -8.57
CA TRP A 27 4.99 7.44 -7.54
C TRP A 27 3.77 8.07 -8.20
N THR A 28 2.59 7.55 -7.88
CA THR A 28 1.33 8.15 -8.29
C THR A 28 0.80 9.01 -7.16
N VAL A 29 0.48 10.27 -7.45
CA VAL A 29 -0.19 11.16 -6.49
C VAL A 29 -1.68 10.79 -6.45
N ILE A 30 -2.18 10.50 -5.26
CA ILE A 30 -3.60 10.25 -4.99
C ILE A 30 -4.10 11.38 -4.08
N SER A 31 -5.16 12.07 -4.48
CA SER A 31 -5.70 13.22 -3.74
C SER A 31 -7.22 13.35 -3.83
N SER A 32 -7.86 13.68 -2.71
CA SER A 32 -9.27 14.05 -2.70
C SER A 32 -9.56 15.32 -3.51
N ARG A 33 -8.55 16.17 -3.73
CA ARG A 33 -8.66 17.35 -4.60
C ARG A 33 -8.90 16.97 -6.07
N HIS A 34 -8.35 15.84 -6.52
CA HIS A 34 -8.53 15.36 -7.89
C HIS A 34 -9.71 14.38 -8.01
N GLY A 35 -10.34 14.01 -6.89
CA GLY A 35 -11.38 12.99 -6.84
C GLY A 35 -10.85 11.55 -6.81
N ASP A 36 -9.55 11.35 -6.57
CA ASP A 36 -8.94 10.01 -6.49
C ASP A 36 -9.42 9.22 -5.25
N LEU A 37 -9.88 9.95 -4.23
CA LEU A 37 -10.56 9.44 -3.04
C LEU A 37 -11.58 10.46 -2.54
N GLU A 38 -12.51 10.01 -1.70
CA GLU A 38 -13.46 10.91 -1.02
C GLU A 38 -12.74 11.83 -0.02
N THR A 39 -13.27 13.02 0.23
CA THR A 39 -12.77 13.92 1.30
C THR A 39 -12.97 13.28 2.69
N PRO A 40 -11.99 13.35 3.61
CA PRO A 40 -12.06 12.64 4.89
C PRO A 40 -13.18 13.17 5.79
N ASN A 41 -12.97 14.32 6.42
CA ASN A 41 -13.92 14.95 7.33
C ASN A 41 -14.07 16.43 6.95
N SER A 42 -15.17 17.07 7.37
CA SER A 42 -15.42 18.50 7.12
C SER A 42 -14.81 19.43 8.17
N GLY A 43 -14.19 18.86 9.21
CA GLY A 43 -13.52 19.59 10.27
C GLY A 43 -12.19 20.18 9.81
N ASP A 44 -11.59 20.97 10.70
CA ASP A 44 -10.35 21.71 10.45
C ASP A 44 -9.14 21.14 11.20
N GLN A 45 -9.31 20.04 11.97
CA GLN A 45 -8.23 19.43 12.74
C GLN A 45 -8.15 17.92 12.55
N GLN A 46 -7.53 17.51 11.44
CA GLN A 46 -7.02 16.14 11.30
C GLN A 46 -5.85 15.95 12.26
N THR A 47 -5.95 14.99 13.19
CA THR A 47 -4.98 14.81 14.28
C THR A 47 -4.15 13.54 14.17
N CYS A 48 -4.68 12.49 13.55
CA CYS A 48 -3.94 11.24 13.38
C CYS A 48 -4.22 10.56 12.04
N LEU A 49 -3.28 9.70 11.66
CA LEU A 49 -3.38 8.78 10.55
C LEU A 49 -2.72 7.46 10.95
N VAL A 50 -3.42 6.34 10.75
CA VAL A 50 -2.91 5.00 11.06
C VAL A 50 -2.99 4.14 9.80
N VAL A 51 -1.89 3.50 9.44
CA VAL A 51 -1.79 2.62 8.27
C VAL A 51 -1.80 1.17 8.75
N ALA A 52 -2.68 0.35 8.17
CA ALA A 52 -2.77 -1.08 8.47
C ALA A 52 -3.56 -1.80 7.38
N ASP A 53 -3.48 -3.12 7.34
CA ASP A 53 -4.46 -3.98 6.67
C ASP A 53 -5.58 -4.29 7.67
N PHE A 54 -6.60 -3.42 7.72
CA PHE A 54 -7.64 -3.49 8.76
C PHE A 54 -8.60 -4.66 8.55
N ASP A 55 -8.85 -5.06 7.30
CA ASP A 55 -9.79 -6.13 6.96
C ASP A 55 -9.14 -7.46 6.56
N LYS A 56 -7.80 -7.52 6.61
CA LYS A 56 -6.97 -8.71 6.37
C LYS A 56 -7.08 -9.23 4.94
N ASP A 57 -7.27 -8.33 3.97
CA ASP A 57 -7.34 -8.69 2.56
C ASP A 57 -5.97 -8.68 1.85
N GLY A 58 -4.90 -8.33 2.60
CA GLY A 58 -3.53 -8.26 2.11
C GLY A 58 -3.19 -6.93 1.42
N LEU A 59 -4.12 -5.98 1.37
CA LEU A 59 -3.91 -4.64 0.86
C LEU A 59 -3.76 -3.65 2.02
N VAL A 60 -2.94 -2.62 1.78
CA VAL A 60 -2.68 -1.60 2.79
C VAL A 60 -3.75 -0.51 2.73
N ASP A 61 -4.35 -0.25 3.88
CA ASP A 61 -5.36 0.78 4.09
C ASP A 61 -4.85 1.90 5.00
N PHE A 62 -5.69 2.91 5.26
CA PHE A 62 -5.43 3.90 6.30
C PHE A 62 -6.71 4.42 6.96
N ALA A 63 -6.59 4.79 8.24
CA ALA A 63 -7.62 5.47 9.00
C ALA A 63 -7.18 6.91 9.33
N VAL A 64 -8.13 7.84 9.40
CA VAL A 64 -7.91 9.25 9.69
C VAL A 64 -8.78 9.66 10.88
N GLY A 65 -8.14 10.30 11.87
CA GLY A 65 -8.82 10.89 13.03
C GLY A 65 -8.95 12.41 12.91
N GLU A 66 -10.07 12.93 13.41
CA GLU A 66 -10.41 14.35 13.44
C GLU A 66 -11.16 14.64 14.75
N ARG A 67 -11.01 15.86 15.31
CA ARG A 67 -11.49 16.17 16.67
C ARG A 67 -12.43 17.39 16.79
N THR A 68 -12.85 18.03 15.70
CA THR A 68 -13.73 19.21 15.71
C THR A 68 -15.12 18.95 15.15
N THR A 69 -15.32 17.87 14.38
CA THR A 69 -16.62 17.45 13.85
C THR A 69 -16.79 15.94 13.84
N VAL A 70 -17.93 15.48 13.33
CA VAL A 70 -18.21 14.07 13.04
C VAL A 70 -18.16 13.80 11.52
N PRO A 71 -17.80 12.60 11.07
CA PRO A 71 -17.30 11.47 11.88
C PRO A 71 -15.89 11.73 12.43
N SER A 72 -15.62 11.26 13.65
CA SER A 72 -14.31 11.46 14.29
C SER A 72 -13.25 10.49 13.78
N VAL A 73 -13.66 9.33 13.26
CA VAL A 73 -12.75 8.34 12.65
C VAL A 73 -13.34 7.80 11.35
N VAL A 74 -12.55 7.90 10.28
CA VAL A 74 -12.86 7.33 8.97
C VAL A 74 -11.75 6.40 8.50
N TRP A 75 -12.12 5.40 7.72
CA TRP A 75 -11.20 4.42 7.11
C TRP A 75 -11.31 4.48 5.60
N TYR A 76 -10.16 4.45 4.94
CA TYR A 76 -10.01 4.33 3.50
C TYR A 76 -9.49 2.94 3.16
N ARG A 77 -10.37 2.14 2.57
CA ARG A 77 -10.07 0.80 2.11
C ARG A 77 -9.60 0.82 0.66
N TRP A 78 -8.45 0.23 0.36
CA TRP A 78 -8.04 -0.02 -1.02
C TRP A 78 -8.66 -1.32 -1.53
N THR A 79 -9.34 -1.29 -2.67
CA THR A 79 -9.95 -2.51 -3.25
C THR A 79 -9.11 -3.17 -4.34
N GLY A 80 -7.85 -2.77 -4.50
CA GLY A 80 -7.05 -3.12 -5.69
C GLY A 80 -7.38 -2.27 -6.93
N GLN A 81 -8.41 -1.43 -6.87
CA GLN A 81 -8.89 -0.62 -8.00
C GLN A 81 -9.27 0.81 -7.60
N LYS A 82 -9.91 0.99 -6.44
CA LYS A 82 -10.33 2.29 -5.94
C LYS A 82 -10.26 2.36 -4.42
N TRP A 83 -10.19 3.57 -3.91
CA TRP A 83 -10.39 3.86 -2.48
C TRP A 83 -11.88 3.88 -2.15
N GLN A 84 -12.25 3.30 -1.02
CA GLN A 84 -13.60 3.36 -0.45
C GLN A 84 -13.53 3.99 0.94
N ARG A 85 -14.25 5.09 1.17
CA ARG A 85 -14.35 5.70 2.50
C ARG A 85 -15.44 5.02 3.32
N ARG A 86 -15.13 4.71 4.58
CA ARG A 86 -16.04 4.12 5.56
C ARG A 86 -15.97 4.89 6.87
N ILE A 87 -17.10 5.00 7.56
CA ILE A 87 -17.16 5.59 8.89
C ILE A 87 -16.84 4.48 9.90
N ILE A 88 -15.83 4.70 10.74
CA ILE A 88 -15.55 3.83 11.90
C ILE A 88 -16.36 4.34 13.09
N ASP A 89 -16.27 5.64 13.40
CA ASP A 89 -16.97 6.25 14.52
C ASP A 89 -17.58 7.60 14.13
N ASN A 90 -18.90 7.73 14.33
CA ASN A 90 -19.67 8.94 14.04
C ASN A 90 -19.96 9.80 15.28
N SER A 91 -19.29 9.53 16.40
CA SER A 91 -19.40 10.28 17.64
C SER A 91 -18.37 11.41 17.68
N PRO A 92 -18.60 12.49 18.45
CA PRO A 92 -17.67 13.62 18.57
C PRO A 92 -16.51 13.26 19.53
N LEU A 93 -15.64 12.35 19.09
CA LEU A 93 -14.43 11.98 19.82
C LEU A 93 -13.32 13.02 19.64
N ARG A 94 -12.26 12.89 20.45
CA ARG A 94 -11.06 13.72 20.37
C ARG A 94 -9.81 12.86 20.17
N PRO A 95 -9.69 12.15 19.04
CA PRO A 95 -8.47 11.41 18.73
C PRO A 95 -7.29 12.39 18.72
N GLU A 96 -6.23 12.02 19.43
CA GLU A 96 -4.99 12.80 19.52
C GLU A 96 -3.90 12.19 18.63
N ALA A 97 -2.74 12.85 18.57
CA ALA A 97 -1.67 12.47 17.66
C ALA A 97 -1.18 11.03 17.86
N GLY A 98 -1.12 10.29 16.74
CA GLY A 98 -0.62 8.92 16.68
C GLY A 98 -1.72 7.85 16.69
N GLY A 99 -1.29 6.61 16.90
CA GLY A 99 -2.14 5.43 16.90
C GLY A 99 -1.34 4.20 16.48
N VAL A 100 -1.84 3.03 16.86
CA VAL A 100 -1.24 1.75 16.49
C VAL A 100 -2.34 0.77 16.15
N ALA A 101 -2.14 0.00 15.09
CA ALA A 101 -3.02 -1.10 14.70
C ALA A 101 -2.50 -2.41 15.30
N ALA A 102 -2.35 -2.43 16.62
CA ALA A 102 -1.91 -3.59 17.38
C ALA A 102 -2.54 -3.53 18.77
N ASP A 103 -2.55 -4.68 19.43
CA ASP A 103 -2.83 -4.73 20.86
C ASP A 103 -1.70 -4.03 21.63
N VAL A 104 -2.05 -3.36 22.73
CA VAL A 104 -1.11 -2.62 23.57
C VAL A 104 -1.39 -2.99 25.02
N ASP A 105 -0.64 -3.97 25.53
CA ASP A 105 -0.74 -4.51 26.88
C ASP A 105 0.62 -4.64 27.58
#